data_AF-A0A6V6Y070-F1
#
_entry.id   AF-A0A6V6Y070-F1
#
_cell.length_a   1.000
_cell.length_b   1.000
_cell.length_c   1.000
_cell.angle_alpha   90.00
_cell.angle_beta   90.00
_cell.angle_gamma   90.00
#
_symmetry.space_group_name_H-M   'P 1'
#
loop_
_entity.id
_entity.type
_entity.pdbx_description
1 polymer ?
#
loop_
_entity_poly.entity_id
_entity_poly.type
_entity_poly.pdbx_seq_one_letter_code
_entity_poly.pdbx_strand_id
1 'polypeptide(L)'
;MKKILAVISLCILLCAPTPVMAAKPTTQTFVVNNRVVDCVAYNIDGYNYFKLRDVVKGLSDTGDKINVRYDREGRVVEVVPGEAYVSSPKEEGKTAAIEVPDSQVVMGHAKVKINGAVREVESCNISGYNFLKIRSLGEVLSKEVGYDSAKRAVHIGIYDGSKVKIPSKPAASQSKPAPAVAPVQGNVSVSKQTVAGVRLNIVTVPNDPNLKFSVEKGHNRLVGAEPFSSIIKRTSPLVAVNGNFFDAYRTLVPYGNIMSKGRVIQGIGNDGAFVRTSSGKNIIGQPTVIHSFDTGHGKFSAWYTNAGLNDNTAIAVFNPYYGNSVKLPQGTHFVVTNGKVSSTGGGGNVGIPQNGYIIFFAANAVNKAGIPRMIKVGDAIQDKIVLDKEPRLAGETVDALVAAGPMLVKDGKNIAATAASNYEGKIRNQNAGRSAIGVKADGTVVIVTGKATVVNMANAMIQLGCVEATNLDGGASSALYANGRVITSPGRNLNTVLTIKK
;
A
#
# COMPACT_ATOMS: atom_id res chain seq x y z
N MET A 1 48.46 8.08 -44.89
CA MET A 1 46.99 8.04 -45.11
C MET A 1 46.37 7.01 -44.18
N LYS A 2 45.13 7.27 -43.72
CA LYS A 2 44.26 6.48 -42.81
C LYS A 2 44.50 6.70 -41.30
N LYS A 3 43.79 7.69 -40.75
CA LYS A 3 43.45 7.80 -39.32
C LYS A 3 42.38 6.75 -39.01
N ILE A 4 42.63 5.85 -38.06
CA ILE A 4 41.62 4.93 -37.51
C ILE A 4 40.99 5.65 -36.31
N LEU A 5 39.71 5.95 -36.43
CA LEU A 5 38.88 6.56 -35.39
C LEU A 5 38.40 5.44 -34.46
N ALA A 6 38.94 5.35 -33.24
CA ALA A 6 38.42 4.45 -32.22
C ALA A 6 37.25 5.13 -31.50
N VAL A 7 36.04 4.63 -31.74
CA VAL A 7 34.81 5.03 -31.05
C VAL A 7 34.86 4.46 -29.62
N ILE A 8 35.09 5.33 -28.63
CA ILE A 8 34.90 4.99 -27.21
C ILE A 8 33.41 5.11 -26.91
N SER A 9 32.71 3.98 -26.88
CA SER A 9 31.33 3.89 -26.41
C SER A 9 31.32 4.02 -24.88
N LEU A 10 31.08 5.24 -24.39
CA LEU A 10 30.91 5.52 -22.96
C LEU A 10 29.50 5.06 -22.53
N CYS A 11 29.37 3.79 -22.12
CA CYS A 11 28.21 3.28 -21.40
C CYS A 11 28.14 3.92 -20.01
N ILE A 12 27.46 5.06 -19.89
CA ILE A 12 27.06 5.63 -18.60
C ILE A 12 25.90 4.77 -18.07
N LEU A 13 26.24 3.81 -17.21
CA LEU A 13 25.28 3.07 -16.38
C LEU A 13 24.60 4.06 -15.43
N LEU A 14 23.44 4.59 -15.82
CA LEU A 14 22.57 5.39 -14.95
C LEU A 14 21.91 4.47 -13.91
N CYS A 15 22.54 4.33 -12.74
CA CYS A 15 21.91 3.74 -11.56
C CYS A 15 20.67 4.56 -11.17
N ALA A 16 19.49 4.01 -11.41
CA ALA A 16 18.25 4.54 -10.85
C ALA A 16 18.27 4.36 -9.33
N PRO A 17 17.86 5.36 -8.53
CA PRO A 17 17.68 5.16 -7.10
C PRO A 17 16.54 4.15 -6.86
N THR A 18 16.86 3.11 -6.10
CA THR A 18 15.93 2.10 -5.60
C THR A 18 14.87 2.73 -4.68
N PRO A 19 13.69 2.10 -4.53
CA PRO A 19 12.73 2.47 -3.50
C PRO A 19 13.36 2.69 -2.14
N VAL A 20 12.82 3.62 -1.37
CA VAL A 20 13.23 3.82 0.03
C VAL A 20 12.79 2.60 0.85
N MET A 21 13.77 1.77 1.17
CA MET A 21 13.70 0.52 1.92
C MET A 21 14.36 0.72 3.28
N ALA A 22 14.02 1.80 3.99
CA ALA A 22 14.75 2.19 5.18
C ALA A 22 14.56 1.10 6.23
N ALA A 23 15.66 0.52 6.68
CA ALA A 23 15.61 -0.53 7.68
C ALA A 23 15.39 0.11 9.04
N LYS A 24 14.14 0.07 9.49
CA LYS A 24 13.73 0.59 10.80
C LYS A 24 13.80 -0.51 11.84
N PRO A 25 14.38 -0.29 13.02
CA PRO A 25 14.37 -1.26 14.10
C PRO A 25 12.95 -1.79 14.35
N THR A 26 12.79 -3.11 14.39
CA THR A 26 11.46 -3.67 14.68
C THR A 26 11.08 -3.41 16.14
N THR A 27 9.81 -3.05 16.33
CA THR A 27 9.19 -2.93 17.67
C THR A 27 8.52 -4.21 18.11
N GLN A 28 8.59 -5.27 17.30
CA GLN A 28 8.02 -6.57 17.62
C GLN A 28 8.97 -7.33 18.56
N THR A 29 8.39 -8.07 19.50
CA THR A 29 9.13 -8.91 20.43
C THR A 29 9.50 -10.23 19.75
N PHE A 30 10.71 -10.71 20.01
CA PHE A 30 11.18 -11.98 19.49
C PHE A 30 11.07 -13.07 20.52
N VAL A 31 10.44 -14.17 20.13
CA VAL A 31 10.25 -15.34 21.00
C VAL A 31 10.80 -16.58 20.31
N VAL A 32 11.69 -17.28 20.99
CA VAL A 32 12.22 -18.56 20.54
C VAL A 32 11.87 -19.58 21.60
N ASN A 33 11.15 -20.65 21.25
CA ASN A 33 10.76 -21.71 22.18
C ASN A 33 10.23 -21.16 23.53
N ASN A 34 9.20 -20.31 23.49
CA ASN A 34 8.61 -19.59 24.64
C ASN A 34 9.51 -18.61 25.42
N ARG A 35 10.77 -18.41 25.00
CA ARG A 35 11.70 -17.47 25.65
C ARG A 35 11.83 -16.21 24.81
N VAL A 36 11.76 -15.04 25.45
CA VAL A 36 12.09 -13.77 24.77
C VAL A 36 13.58 -13.76 24.47
N VAL A 37 13.93 -13.45 23.22
CA VAL A 37 15.31 -13.39 22.74
C VAL A 37 15.59 -12.00 22.18
N ASP A 38 16.73 -11.43 22.58
CA ASP A 38 17.23 -10.20 22.00
C ASP A 38 17.85 -10.50 20.62
N CYS A 39 17.22 -9.95 19.59
CA CYS A 39 17.65 -10.12 18.21
C CYS A 39 17.71 -8.75 17.52
N VAL A 40 18.81 -8.48 16.82
CA VAL A 40 18.87 -7.33 15.92
C VAL A 40 17.98 -7.61 14.72
N ALA A 41 17.00 -6.74 14.49
CA ALA A 41 16.02 -6.95 13.43
C ALA A 41 15.43 -5.66 12.91
N TYR A 42 15.11 -5.69 11.62
CA TYR A 42 14.60 -4.54 10.88
C TYR A 42 13.23 -4.84 10.28
N ASN A 43 12.32 -3.88 10.36
CA ASN A 43 11.16 -3.84 9.51
C ASN A 43 11.54 -3.12 8.21
N ILE A 44 11.44 -3.83 7.09
CA ILE A 44 11.69 -3.32 5.74
C ILE A 44 10.46 -3.72 4.92
N ASP A 45 9.77 -2.72 4.38
CA ASP A 45 8.55 -2.90 3.60
C ASP A 45 7.48 -3.76 4.29
N GLY A 46 7.28 -3.55 5.60
CA GLY A 46 6.29 -4.28 6.39
C GLY A 46 6.69 -5.71 6.79
N TYR A 47 7.80 -6.23 6.27
CA TYR A 47 8.35 -7.53 6.67
C TYR A 47 9.49 -7.36 7.66
N ASN A 48 9.66 -8.35 8.54
CA ASN A 48 10.78 -8.34 9.48
C ASN A 48 11.96 -9.21 8.99
N TYR A 49 13.16 -8.66 9.15
CA TYR A 49 14.42 -9.23 8.73
C TYR A 49 15.35 -9.53 9.93
N PHE A 50 15.65 -10.83 10.02
CA PHE A 50 16.46 -11.70 10.88
C PHE A 50 17.97 -11.66 10.79
N LYS A 51 18.71 -11.14 11.76
CA LYS A 51 20.09 -11.61 11.90
C LYS A 51 20.08 -13.09 12.30
N LEU A 52 20.38 -13.98 11.35
CA LEU A 52 20.25 -15.44 11.53
C LEU A 52 21.02 -15.96 12.73
N ARG A 53 22.23 -15.43 12.99
CA ARG A 53 23.06 -15.83 14.14
C ARG A 53 22.39 -15.55 15.49
N ASP A 54 21.69 -14.43 15.63
CA ASP A 54 20.99 -14.08 16.87
C ASP A 54 19.80 -15.03 17.11
N VAL A 55 19.09 -15.40 16.02
CA VAL A 55 18.01 -16.39 16.06
C VAL A 55 18.54 -17.79 16.43
N VAL A 56 19.65 -18.21 15.83
CA VAL A 56 20.27 -19.52 16.12
C VAL A 56 20.84 -19.57 17.53
N LYS A 57 21.43 -18.47 18.02
CA LYS A 57 21.82 -18.33 19.43
C LYS A 57 20.61 -18.51 20.35
N GLY A 58 19.48 -17.85 20.07
CA GLY A 58 18.25 -18.01 20.84
C GLY A 58 17.70 -19.43 20.84
N LEU A 59 17.81 -20.13 19.71
CA LEU A 59 17.45 -21.55 19.58
C LEU A 59 18.39 -22.42 20.45
N SER A 60 19.70 -22.17 20.38
CA SER A 60 20.70 -22.83 21.22
C SER A 60 20.46 -22.61 22.72
N ASP A 61 20.14 -21.38 23.12
CA ASP A 61 19.83 -21.00 24.51
C ASP A 61 18.53 -21.63 25.02
N THR A 62 17.75 -22.26 24.14
CA THR A 62 16.50 -22.97 24.45
C THR A 62 16.55 -24.46 24.11
N GLY A 63 17.75 -25.00 23.84
CA GLY A 63 18.01 -26.44 23.76
C GLY A 63 18.16 -27.00 22.34
N ASP A 64 17.98 -26.20 21.29
CA ASP A 64 18.20 -26.65 19.91
C ASP A 64 19.70 -26.72 19.58
N LYS A 65 20.16 -27.84 19.01
CA LYS A 65 21.54 -27.97 18.51
C LYS A 65 21.59 -27.58 17.05
N ILE A 66 21.83 -26.30 16.78
CA ILE A 66 22.01 -25.78 15.42
C ILE A 66 23.20 -24.84 15.42
N ASN A 67 24.13 -25.05 14.49
CA ASN A 67 25.24 -24.15 14.25
C ASN A 67 25.11 -23.46 12.89
N VAL A 68 25.80 -22.33 12.71
CA VAL A 68 25.85 -21.62 11.42
C VAL A 68 27.27 -21.24 11.05
N ARG A 69 27.64 -21.58 9.82
CA ARG A 69 28.96 -21.31 9.23
C ARG A 69 28.79 -20.45 7.98
N TYR A 70 29.86 -19.76 7.60
CA TYR A 70 29.88 -19.00 6.35
C TYR A 70 31.06 -19.49 5.50
N ASP A 71 30.75 -20.07 4.36
CA ASP A 71 31.72 -20.38 3.32
C ASP A 71 31.97 -19.12 2.50
N ARG A 72 33.20 -18.60 2.60
CA ARG A 72 33.62 -17.36 1.92
C ARG A 72 33.86 -17.56 0.43
N GLU A 73 34.29 -18.75 0.02
CA GLU A 73 34.61 -19.08 -1.37
C GLU A 73 33.32 -19.29 -2.17
N GLY A 74 32.39 -20.08 -1.64
CA GLY A 74 31.07 -20.29 -2.23
C GLY A 74 30.06 -19.16 -1.99
N ARG A 75 30.34 -18.25 -1.04
CA ARG A 75 29.39 -17.24 -0.51
C ARG A 75 28.09 -17.87 -0.02
N VAL A 76 28.22 -18.98 0.70
CA VAL A 76 27.09 -19.78 1.20
C VAL A 76 27.05 -19.73 2.73
N VAL A 77 25.89 -19.45 3.29
CA VAL A 77 25.62 -19.65 4.72
C VAL A 77 25.23 -21.10 4.92
N GLU A 78 25.99 -21.86 5.68
CA GLU A 78 25.65 -23.25 6.00
C GLU A 78 24.98 -23.32 7.37
N VAL A 79 23.78 -23.87 7.41
CA VAL A 79 23.06 -24.24 8.65
C VAL A 79 23.36 -25.70 8.92
N VAL A 80 23.88 -25.98 10.12
CA VAL A 80 24.34 -27.31 10.52
C VAL A 80 23.51 -27.80 11.71
N PRO A 81 22.41 -28.54 11.47
CA PRO A 81 21.66 -29.19 12.53
C PRO A 81 22.50 -30.23 13.27
N GLY A 82 22.24 -30.41 14.56
CA GLY A 82 22.94 -31.36 15.44
C GLY A 82 24.21 -30.83 16.09
N GLU A 83 24.79 -29.74 15.58
CA GLU A 83 25.97 -29.10 16.16
C GLU A 83 25.61 -28.00 17.17
N ALA A 84 26.39 -27.87 18.23
CA ALA A 84 26.26 -26.76 19.17
C ALA A 84 26.63 -25.42 18.51
N TYR A 85 25.88 -24.36 18.80
CA TYR A 85 26.19 -23.02 18.30
C TYR A 85 27.54 -22.55 18.85
N VAL A 86 28.40 -22.02 17.98
CA VAL A 86 29.68 -21.42 18.36
C VAL A 86 29.66 -19.94 17.98
N SER A 87 29.70 -19.05 18.99
CA SER A 87 29.82 -17.61 18.80
C SER A 87 31.23 -17.24 18.33
N SER A 88 31.34 -16.27 17.41
CA SER A 88 32.65 -15.78 16.96
C SER A 88 33.10 -14.51 17.71
N PRO A 89 34.41 -14.28 17.95
CA PRO A 89 34.91 -13.13 18.75
C PRO A 89 34.59 -11.73 18.19
N LYS A 90 34.23 -11.62 16.89
CA LYS A 90 33.79 -10.35 16.26
C LYS A 90 32.31 -10.01 16.52
N GLU A 91 31.63 -10.79 17.36
CA GLU A 91 30.20 -10.65 17.68
C GLU A 91 29.91 -9.84 18.96
N GLU A 92 30.91 -9.58 19.80
CA GLU A 92 30.76 -8.70 20.96
C GLU A 92 30.94 -7.23 20.55
N GLY A 93 29.83 -6.51 20.35
CA GLY A 93 29.92 -5.04 20.23
C GLY A 93 28.82 -4.28 19.48
N LYS A 94 27.75 -4.89 18.96
CA LYS A 94 26.63 -4.13 18.36
C LYS A 94 25.29 -4.56 18.94
N THR A 95 24.90 -3.91 20.03
CA THR A 95 23.78 -4.28 20.91
C THR A 95 22.49 -3.50 20.70
N ALA A 96 22.38 -2.66 19.66
CA ALA A 96 21.12 -2.00 19.33
C ALA A 96 20.93 -1.82 17.81
N ALA A 97 19.75 -2.19 17.31
CA ALA A 97 19.32 -1.81 15.97
C ALA A 97 19.12 -0.29 15.94
N ILE A 98 19.80 0.41 15.02
CA ILE A 98 19.59 1.84 14.74
C ILE A 98 18.89 1.99 13.40
N GLU A 99 18.19 3.09 13.15
CA GLU A 99 17.62 3.33 11.82
C GLU A 99 18.73 3.39 10.76
N VAL A 100 18.58 2.61 9.69
CA VAL A 100 19.56 2.52 8.60
C VAL A 100 18.95 3.10 7.31
N PRO A 101 19.58 4.12 6.70
CA PRO A 101 19.14 4.67 5.42
C PRO A 101 19.22 3.64 4.29
N ASP A 102 18.36 3.78 3.28
CA ASP A 102 18.26 2.82 2.15
C ASP A 102 19.57 2.60 1.41
N SER A 103 20.40 3.64 1.32
CA SER A 103 21.71 3.56 0.67
C SER A 103 22.64 2.53 1.31
N GLN A 104 22.30 2.06 2.51
CA GLN A 104 23.05 1.06 3.28
C GLN A 104 22.29 -0.26 3.43
N VAL A 105 21.12 -0.41 2.81
CA VAL A 105 20.32 -1.63 2.79
C VAL A 105 20.38 -2.24 1.39
N VAL A 106 21.09 -3.37 1.25
CA VAL A 106 21.22 -4.07 -0.04
C VAL A 106 20.31 -5.29 -0.03
N MET A 107 19.18 -5.21 -0.72
CA MET A 107 18.28 -6.37 -0.87
C MET A 107 18.88 -7.42 -1.81
N GLY A 108 18.54 -8.68 -1.57
CA GLY A 108 18.91 -9.76 -2.47
C GLY A 108 18.52 -11.12 -1.91
N HIS A 109 19.23 -12.15 -2.39
CA HIS A 109 19.04 -13.51 -1.93
C HIS A 109 20.33 -14.03 -1.30
N ALA A 110 20.21 -14.63 -0.11
CA ALA A 110 21.31 -15.35 0.52
C ALA A 110 21.25 -16.82 0.08
N LYS A 111 22.40 -17.38 -0.32
CA LYS A 111 22.52 -18.82 -0.51
C LYS A 111 22.67 -19.48 0.85
N VAL A 112 21.69 -20.28 1.22
CA VAL A 112 21.67 -21.02 2.47
C VAL A 112 21.72 -22.51 2.17
N LYS A 113 22.75 -23.19 2.66
CA LYS A 113 22.88 -24.64 2.60
C LYS A 113 22.34 -25.25 3.89
N ILE A 114 21.41 -26.19 3.75
CA ILE A 114 20.92 -27.01 4.85
C ILE A 114 20.81 -28.47 4.39
N ASN A 115 21.28 -29.41 5.21
CA ASN A 115 21.25 -30.85 4.93
C ASN A 115 21.83 -31.19 3.54
N GLY A 116 22.89 -30.50 3.13
CA GLY A 116 23.54 -30.69 1.82
C GLY A 116 22.90 -29.96 0.63
N ALA A 117 21.67 -29.46 0.76
CA ALA A 117 20.98 -28.74 -0.30
C ALA A 117 21.14 -27.22 -0.16
N VAL A 118 21.44 -26.53 -1.26
CA VAL A 118 21.54 -25.05 -1.31
C VAL A 118 20.21 -24.46 -1.75
N ARG A 119 19.74 -23.43 -1.04
CA ARG A 119 18.52 -22.67 -1.35
C ARG A 119 18.83 -21.19 -1.39
N GLU A 120 18.10 -20.45 -2.21
CA GLU A 120 18.15 -18.99 -2.21
C GLU A 120 16.99 -18.43 -1.40
N VAL A 121 17.30 -17.62 -0.38
CA VAL A 121 16.31 -17.04 0.51
C VAL A 121 16.37 -15.53 0.50
N GLU A 122 15.19 -14.91 0.56
CA GLU A 122 15.07 -13.45 0.56
C GLU A 122 15.78 -12.85 1.78
N SER A 123 16.66 -11.89 1.51
CA SER A 123 17.58 -11.33 2.50
C SER A 123 17.90 -9.87 2.21
N CYS A 124 18.51 -9.20 3.17
CA CYS A 124 19.18 -7.94 2.95
C CYS A 124 20.55 -7.93 3.64
N ASN A 125 21.50 -7.21 3.06
CA ASN A 125 22.77 -6.92 3.70
C ASN A 125 22.71 -5.52 4.31
N ILE A 126 23.01 -5.42 5.60
CA ILE A 126 23.08 -4.16 6.33
C ILE A 126 24.41 -4.15 7.08
N SER A 127 25.28 -3.19 6.77
CA SER A 127 26.62 -3.06 7.38
C SER A 127 27.46 -4.35 7.32
N GLY A 128 27.37 -5.11 6.23
CA GLY A 128 28.12 -6.35 6.04
C GLY A 128 27.49 -7.59 6.67
N TYR A 129 26.37 -7.47 7.38
CA TYR A 129 25.63 -8.60 7.94
C TYR A 129 24.42 -8.96 7.09
N ASN A 130 24.18 -10.27 6.90
CA ASN A 130 22.99 -10.77 6.22
C ASN A 130 21.84 -10.90 7.21
N PHE A 131 20.72 -10.28 6.86
CA PHE A 131 19.44 -10.39 7.54
C PHE A 131 18.45 -11.15 6.65
N LEU A 132 17.78 -12.17 7.18
CA LEU A 132 16.87 -13.03 6.44
C LEU A 132 15.42 -12.71 6.80
N LYS A 133 14.52 -12.70 5.82
CA LYS A 133 13.10 -12.53 6.08
C LYS A 133 12.58 -13.67 6.98
N ILE A 134 11.75 -13.35 7.98
CA ILE A 134 11.30 -14.34 8.99
C ILE A 134 10.72 -15.62 8.41
N ARG A 135 9.88 -15.53 7.38
CA ARG A 135 9.26 -16.71 6.77
C ARG A 135 10.31 -17.64 6.18
N SER A 136 11.35 -17.08 5.59
CA SER A 136 12.49 -17.84 5.08
C SER A 136 13.30 -18.51 6.19
N LEU A 137 13.30 -17.98 7.42
CA LEU A 137 13.92 -18.64 8.57
C LEU A 137 13.19 -19.91 8.97
N GLY A 138 11.85 -19.94 8.89
CA GLY A 138 11.08 -21.15 9.20
C GLY A 138 11.38 -22.30 8.25
N GLU A 139 11.47 -21.98 6.96
CA GLU A 139 11.89 -22.93 5.92
C GLU A 139 13.34 -23.39 6.11
N VAL A 140 14.25 -22.45 6.38
CA VAL A 140 15.68 -22.73 6.57
C VAL A 140 15.94 -23.53 7.83
N LEU A 141 15.23 -23.29 8.93
CA LEU A 141 15.50 -23.95 10.21
C LEU A 141 14.60 -25.17 10.45
N SER A 142 13.66 -25.45 9.53
CA SER A 142 12.61 -26.46 9.70
C SER A 142 11.85 -26.26 11.02
N LYS A 143 11.53 -25.00 11.33
CA LYS A 143 10.82 -24.59 12.55
C LYS A 143 9.55 -23.84 12.16
N GLU A 144 8.51 -24.02 12.96
CA GLU A 144 7.31 -23.20 12.85
C GLU A 144 7.66 -21.74 13.12
N VAL A 145 7.13 -20.84 12.29
CA VAL A 145 7.25 -19.39 12.45
C VAL A 145 5.85 -18.81 12.45
N GLY A 146 5.56 -17.99 13.45
CA GLY A 146 4.24 -17.36 13.56
C GLY A 146 4.31 -15.97 14.18
N TYR A 147 3.13 -15.36 14.29
CA TYR A 147 2.95 -14.02 14.82
C TYR A 147 1.76 -13.98 15.77
N ASP A 148 1.99 -13.63 17.04
CA ASP A 148 0.95 -13.29 18.01
C ASP A 148 0.67 -11.78 17.87
N SER A 149 -0.45 -11.45 17.24
CA SER A 149 -0.87 -10.07 17.01
C SER A 149 -1.28 -9.34 18.29
N ALA A 150 -1.83 -10.05 19.28
CA ALA A 150 -2.25 -9.44 20.56
C ALA A 150 -1.04 -8.98 21.36
N LYS A 151 0.04 -9.77 21.29
CA LYS A 151 1.30 -9.52 21.99
C LYS A 151 2.36 -8.82 21.16
N ARG A 152 2.10 -8.62 19.86
CA ARG A 152 3.05 -8.11 18.86
C ARG A 152 4.36 -8.90 18.87
N ALA A 153 4.27 -10.21 19.06
CA ALA A 153 5.42 -11.10 19.16
C ALA A 153 5.52 -11.92 17.87
N VAL A 154 6.71 -11.95 17.28
CA VAL A 154 7.03 -12.97 16.28
C VAL A 154 7.71 -14.11 17.00
N HIS A 155 7.32 -15.33 16.67
CA HIS A 155 7.86 -16.52 17.32
C HIS A 155 8.43 -17.52 16.32
N ILE A 156 9.45 -18.26 16.76
CA ILE A 156 10.03 -19.39 16.04
C ILE A 156 10.17 -20.59 16.99
N GLY A 157 9.82 -21.77 16.49
CA GLY A 157 9.72 -22.98 17.31
C GLY A 157 8.46 -23.00 18.18
N ILE A 158 8.56 -23.60 19.37
CA ILE A 158 7.42 -23.79 20.26
C ILE A 158 6.91 -22.43 20.77
N TYR A 159 5.60 -22.20 20.66
CA TYR A 159 4.95 -20.99 21.14
C TYR A 159 3.64 -21.25 21.88
N ASP A 160 3.59 -20.81 23.12
CA ASP A 160 2.44 -20.74 24.01
C ASP A 160 2.42 -19.33 24.61
N GLY A 161 1.62 -18.46 24.02
CA GLY A 161 1.54 -17.06 24.41
C GLY A 161 1.15 -16.84 25.88
N SER A 162 0.56 -17.83 26.58
CA SER A 162 0.26 -17.69 28.01
C SER A 162 1.51 -17.75 28.90
N LYS A 163 2.58 -18.40 28.42
CA LYS A 163 3.84 -18.61 29.15
C LYS A 163 4.90 -17.54 28.89
N VAL A 164 4.66 -16.66 27.92
CA VAL A 164 5.62 -15.64 27.49
C VAL A 164 5.35 -14.31 28.20
N LYS A 165 6.25 -13.91 29.10
CA LYS A 165 6.26 -12.57 29.69
C LYS A 165 7.00 -11.61 28.76
N ILE A 166 6.29 -10.66 28.17
CA ILE A 166 6.86 -9.71 27.21
C ILE A 166 7.35 -8.45 27.92
N PRO A 167 8.59 -8.00 27.69
CA PRO A 167 9.07 -6.72 28.20
C PRO A 167 8.29 -5.56 27.57
N SER A 168 8.04 -4.50 28.35
CA SER A 168 7.40 -3.28 27.87
C SER A 168 8.33 -2.52 26.92
N LYS A 169 8.41 -2.94 25.65
CA LYS A 169 9.08 -2.16 24.59
C LYS A 169 8.16 -0.99 24.22
N PRO A 170 8.69 0.23 23.92
CA PRO A 170 7.86 1.31 23.41
C PRO A 170 7.07 0.79 22.22
N ALA A 171 5.75 0.98 22.24
CA ALA A 171 4.94 0.77 21.07
C ALA A 171 5.63 1.51 19.91
N ALA A 172 5.77 0.89 18.74
CA ALA A 172 6.00 1.67 17.52
C ALA A 172 5.05 2.85 17.59
N SER A 173 5.58 4.06 17.35
CA SER A 173 4.76 5.27 17.22
C SER A 173 3.54 4.87 16.42
N GLN A 174 2.44 4.65 17.13
CA GLN A 174 1.16 4.45 16.49
C GLN A 174 0.92 5.84 15.93
N SER A 175 0.82 5.97 14.61
CA SER A 175 0.08 7.06 14.02
C SER A 175 -1.26 7.06 14.75
N LYS A 176 -1.37 7.96 15.73
CA LYS A 176 -2.60 8.20 16.46
C LYS A 176 -3.66 8.43 15.39
N PRO A 177 -4.86 7.84 15.49
CA PRO A 177 -5.95 8.19 14.61
C PRO A 177 -6.02 9.71 14.53
N ALA A 178 -6.11 10.26 13.32
CA ALA A 178 -6.11 11.71 13.13
C ALA A 178 -7.08 12.32 14.17
N PRO A 179 -6.60 13.21 15.06
CA PRO A 179 -7.44 13.76 16.12
C PRO A 179 -8.68 14.38 15.49
N ALA A 180 -9.84 14.26 16.15
CA ALA A 180 -11.04 14.91 15.68
C ALA A 180 -10.80 16.42 15.64
N VAL A 181 -10.90 17.00 14.44
CA VAL A 181 -10.74 18.44 14.24
C VAL A 181 -12.12 19.06 14.13
N ALA A 182 -12.34 20.19 14.80
CA ALA A 182 -13.61 20.90 14.73
C ALA A 182 -13.93 21.33 13.29
N PRO A 183 -15.20 21.29 12.86
CA PRO A 183 -15.61 21.82 11.57
C PRO A 183 -15.19 23.28 11.38
N VAL A 184 -14.69 23.60 10.20
CA VAL A 184 -14.46 24.99 9.77
C VAL A 184 -15.51 25.30 8.72
N GLN A 185 -16.46 26.20 9.02
CA GLN A 185 -17.45 26.66 8.05
C GLN A 185 -16.87 27.81 7.21
N GLY A 186 -17.24 27.87 5.93
CA GLY A 186 -16.79 28.93 5.03
C GLY A 186 -17.25 28.73 3.59
N ASN A 187 -16.79 29.61 2.70
CA ASN A 187 -17.02 29.47 1.27
C ASN A 187 -15.78 28.86 0.58
N VAL A 188 -16.02 28.11 -0.50
CA VAL A 188 -14.96 27.69 -1.41
C VAL A 188 -14.31 28.92 -2.03
N SER A 189 -13.00 29.06 -1.89
CA SER A 189 -12.24 30.15 -2.48
C SER A 189 -11.36 29.67 -3.63
N VAL A 190 -11.16 30.55 -4.61
CA VAL A 190 -10.34 30.29 -5.80
C VAL A 190 -9.30 31.40 -5.90
N SER A 191 -8.04 31.05 -6.09
CA SER A 191 -6.96 32.01 -6.31
C SER A 191 -5.94 31.48 -7.31
N LYS A 192 -5.08 32.39 -7.79
CA LYS A 192 -3.91 32.07 -8.62
C LYS A 192 -2.70 32.77 -8.02
N GLN A 193 -1.68 32.01 -7.65
CA GLN A 193 -0.51 32.53 -6.92
C GLN A 193 0.76 31.80 -7.36
N THR A 194 1.90 32.46 -7.18
CA THR A 194 3.21 31.78 -7.23
C THR A 194 3.60 31.41 -5.81
N VAL A 195 3.75 30.11 -5.55
CA VAL A 195 4.06 29.56 -4.23
C VAL A 195 5.27 28.64 -4.38
N ALA A 196 6.30 28.81 -3.55
CA ALA A 196 7.58 28.10 -3.66
C ALA A 196 8.15 28.08 -5.10
N GLY A 197 8.00 29.19 -5.85
CA GLY A 197 8.45 29.31 -7.23
C GLY A 197 7.56 28.61 -8.27
N VAL A 198 6.42 28.04 -7.88
CA VAL A 198 5.46 27.37 -8.77
C VAL A 198 4.21 28.23 -8.94
N ARG A 199 3.82 28.53 -10.18
CA ARG A 199 2.54 29.19 -10.49
C ARG A 199 1.40 28.19 -10.41
N LEU A 200 0.47 28.39 -9.48
CA LEU A 200 -0.63 27.47 -9.17
C LEU A 200 -1.98 28.16 -9.34
N ASN A 201 -2.96 27.42 -9.85
CA ASN A 201 -4.36 27.65 -9.50
C ASN A 201 -4.66 26.91 -8.21
N ILE A 202 -5.37 27.55 -7.28
CA ILE A 202 -5.61 27.04 -5.93
C ILE A 202 -7.10 27.13 -5.65
N VAL A 203 -7.69 26.03 -5.21
CA VAL A 203 -9.04 25.97 -4.65
C VAL A 203 -8.92 25.54 -3.20
N THR A 204 -9.44 26.35 -2.29
CA THR A 204 -9.50 26.02 -0.87
C THR A 204 -10.94 25.67 -0.50
N VAL A 205 -11.13 24.51 0.09
CA VAL A 205 -12.43 23.97 0.50
C VAL A 205 -12.45 23.85 2.03
N PRO A 206 -13.38 24.53 2.71
CA PRO A 206 -13.47 24.51 4.16
C PRO A 206 -13.80 23.10 4.67
N ASN A 207 -13.38 22.80 5.91
CA ASN A 207 -13.70 21.54 6.57
C ASN A 207 -15.15 21.50 7.08
N ASP A 208 -16.11 21.55 6.17
CA ASP A 208 -17.54 21.52 6.48
C ASP A 208 -18.08 20.09 6.33
N PRO A 209 -18.65 19.48 7.39
CA PRO A 209 -19.23 18.13 7.34
C PRO A 209 -20.45 18.02 6.42
N ASN A 210 -21.10 19.13 6.08
CA ASN A 210 -22.21 19.13 5.14
C ASN A 210 -21.75 18.90 3.71
N LEU A 211 -20.51 19.24 3.38
CA LEU A 211 -19.97 18.99 2.05
C LEU A 211 -19.86 17.49 1.76
N LYS A 212 -20.47 17.08 0.65
CA LYS A 212 -20.49 15.70 0.16
C LYS A 212 -19.45 15.51 -0.92
N PHE A 213 -18.47 14.64 -0.63
CA PHE A 213 -17.45 14.23 -1.57
C PHE A 213 -17.93 12.97 -2.27
N SER A 214 -17.71 12.88 -3.58
CA SER A 214 -18.02 11.68 -4.37
C SER A 214 -17.04 11.54 -5.50
N VAL A 215 -16.67 10.30 -5.81
CA VAL A 215 -15.84 10.00 -6.98
C VAL A 215 -16.75 9.59 -8.13
N GLU A 216 -16.60 10.27 -9.25
CA GLU A 216 -17.42 10.14 -10.45
C GLU A 216 -16.58 9.49 -11.55
N LYS A 217 -17.09 8.39 -12.11
CA LYS A 217 -16.42 7.64 -13.17
C LYS A 217 -16.89 8.10 -14.54
N GLY A 218 -16.00 8.09 -15.54
CA GLY A 218 -16.38 8.34 -16.92
C GLY A 218 -17.45 7.35 -17.38
N HIS A 219 -18.62 7.87 -17.79
CA HIS A 219 -19.79 7.07 -18.15
C HIS A 219 -20.28 6.09 -17.06
N ASN A 220 -19.96 6.34 -15.78
CA ASN A 220 -20.34 5.50 -14.64
C ASN A 220 -19.87 4.04 -14.74
N ARG A 221 -18.77 3.79 -15.46
CA ARG A 221 -18.14 2.46 -15.61
C ARG A 221 -16.74 2.46 -15.01
N LEU A 222 -16.27 1.29 -14.57
CA LEU A 222 -14.87 1.15 -14.14
C LEU A 222 -13.92 1.58 -15.27
N VAL A 223 -14.12 0.96 -16.44
CA VAL A 223 -13.39 1.24 -17.67
C VAL A 223 -14.18 2.21 -18.54
N GLY A 224 -13.56 3.34 -18.86
CA GLY A 224 -14.18 4.40 -19.65
C GLY A 224 -13.57 5.76 -19.36
N ALA A 225 -13.86 6.74 -20.22
CA ALA A 225 -13.46 8.13 -20.01
C ALA A 225 -14.50 9.05 -20.63
N GLU A 226 -14.80 10.15 -19.96
CA GLU A 226 -15.85 11.10 -20.34
C GLU A 226 -15.28 12.53 -20.40
N PRO A 227 -15.74 13.41 -21.32
CA PRO A 227 -15.35 14.81 -21.30
C PRO A 227 -15.63 15.44 -19.94
N PHE A 228 -14.68 16.21 -19.41
CA PHE A 228 -14.82 16.82 -18.09
C PHE A 228 -16.08 17.70 -17.98
N SER A 229 -16.39 18.47 -19.03
CA SER A 229 -17.61 19.28 -19.10
C SER A 229 -18.90 18.45 -19.00
N SER A 230 -18.93 17.24 -19.54
CA SER A 230 -20.08 16.32 -19.42
C SER A 230 -20.25 15.84 -17.98
N ILE A 231 -19.14 15.47 -17.31
CA ILE A 231 -19.15 15.12 -15.88
C ILE A 231 -19.64 16.31 -15.05
N ILE A 232 -19.13 17.52 -15.29
CA ILE A 232 -19.60 18.75 -14.61
C ILE A 232 -21.09 18.96 -14.85
N LYS A 233 -21.59 18.83 -16.08
CA LYS A 233 -23.01 19.01 -16.41
C LYS A 233 -23.90 18.03 -15.65
N ARG A 234 -23.58 16.72 -15.70
CA ARG A 234 -24.43 15.68 -15.08
C ARG A 234 -24.31 15.63 -13.56
N THR A 235 -23.22 16.15 -12.99
CA THR A 235 -23.00 16.12 -11.54
C THR A 235 -23.29 17.47 -10.88
N SER A 236 -23.22 18.60 -11.59
CA SER A 236 -23.39 19.95 -11.04
C SER A 236 -22.63 20.18 -9.72
N PRO A 237 -21.31 19.95 -9.68
CA PRO A 237 -20.54 20.05 -8.45
C PRO A 237 -20.28 21.52 -8.07
N LEU A 238 -19.94 21.75 -6.81
CA LEU A 238 -19.36 23.02 -6.35
C LEU A 238 -17.87 23.10 -6.73
N VAL A 239 -17.15 21.98 -6.55
CA VAL A 239 -15.74 21.80 -6.91
C VAL A 239 -15.56 20.44 -7.58
N ALA A 240 -14.70 20.38 -8.59
CA ALA A 240 -14.29 19.11 -9.19
C ALA A 240 -12.82 19.14 -9.63
N VAL A 241 -12.13 18.02 -9.45
CA VAL A 241 -10.74 17.81 -9.85
C VAL A 241 -10.59 16.40 -10.42
N ASN A 242 -9.70 16.22 -11.39
CA ASN A 242 -9.36 14.87 -11.87
C ASN A 242 -8.78 14.02 -10.72
N GLY A 243 -8.91 12.69 -10.83
CA GLY A 243 -8.53 11.77 -9.76
C GLY A 243 -7.36 10.84 -10.09
N ASN A 244 -7.64 9.54 -10.07
CA ASN A 244 -6.69 8.44 -10.29
C ASN A 244 -5.96 8.52 -11.63
N PHE A 245 -4.77 7.91 -11.68
CA PHE A 245 -4.15 7.51 -12.95
C PHE A 245 -5.05 6.51 -13.69
N PHE A 246 -4.91 6.44 -15.01
CA PHE A 246 -5.54 5.41 -15.83
C PHE A 246 -4.77 5.21 -17.14
N ASP A 247 -4.94 4.05 -17.77
CA ASP A 247 -4.39 3.75 -19.08
C ASP A 247 -5.17 4.50 -20.18
N ALA A 248 -4.86 5.77 -20.32
CA ALA A 248 -5.66 6.73 -21.09
C ALA A 248 -5.69 6.51 -22.60
N TYR A 249 -4.85 5.62 -23.13
CA TYR A 249 -4.65 5.47 -24.58
C TYR A 249 -4.95 4.07 -25.11
N ARG A 250 -5.07 3.07 -24.25
CA ARG A 250 -5.34 1.69 -24.67
C ARG A 250 -6.58 1.13 -24.01
N THR A 251 -6.53 0.89 -22.70
CA THR A 251 -7.59 0.13 -22.03
C THR A 251 -8.58 0.99 -21.26
N LEU A 252 -8.24 2.23 -20.91
CA LEU A 252 -9.01 3.11 -20.02
C LEU A 252 -9.25 2.54 -18.60
N VAL A 253 -8.45 1.56 -18.19
CA VAL A 253 -8.48 0.97 -16.85
C VAL A 253 -7.87 1.95 -15.85
N PRO A 254 -8.52 2.25 -14.72
CA PRO A 254 -7.94 3.07 -13.66
C PRO A 254 -6.87 2.31 -12.87
N TYR A 255 -5.95 3.05 -12.24
CA TYR A 255 -5.01 2.53 -11.26
C TYR A 255 -5.35 3.02 -9.85
N GLY A 256 -5.01 2.21 -8.86
CA GLY A 256 -5.18 2.54 -7.44
C GLY A 256 -6.61 2.38 -6.93
N ASN A 257 -6.76 2.68 -5.63
CA ASN A 257 -8.02 2.56 -4.91
C ASN A 257 -9.02 3.66 -5.35
N ILE A 258 -10.30 3.27 -5.47
CA ILE A 258 -11.42 4.16 -5.78
C ILE A 258 -12.61 3.77 -4.91
N MET A 259 -13.12 4.72 -4.13
CA MET A 259 -14.39 4.57 -3.41
C MET A 259 -15.30 5.76 -3.65
N SER A 260 -16.60 5.50 -3.72
CA SER A 260 -17.62 6.55 -3.85
C SER A 260 -18.91 6.11 -3.16
N LYS A 261 -19.47 7.00 -2.35
CA LYS A 261 -20.73 6.82 -1.61
C LYS A 261 -20.72 5.53 -0.78
N GLY A 262 -19.64 5.30 -0.02
CA GLY A 262 -19.50 4.10 0.82
C GLY A 262 -19.09 2.82 0.08
N ARG A 263 -19.02 2.84 -1.26
CA ARG A 263 -18.81 1.64 -2.08
C ARG A 263 -17.42 1.62 -2.69
N VAL A 264 -16.78 0.45 -2.67
CA VAL A 264 -15.53 0.19 -3.37
C VAL A 264 -15.81 0.03 -4.86
N ILE A 265 -15.31 0.96 -5.68
CA ILE A 265 -15.34 0.87 -7.14
C ILE A 265 -14.15 0.05 -7.62
N GLN A 266 -12.98 0.28 -7.02
CA GLN A 266 -11.75 -0.46 -7.31
C GLN A 266 -10.90 -0.52 -6.04
N GLY A 267 -10.33 -1.68 -5.75
CA GLY A 267 -9.43 -1.92 -4.63
C GLY A 267 -8.17 -2.60 -5.15
N ILE A 268 -7.06 -1.86 -5.20
CA ILE A 268 -5.76 -2.36 -5.61
C ILE A 268 -4.65 -1.42 -5.12
N GLY A 269 -3.57 -2.02 -4.63
CA GLY A 269 -2.37 -1.29 -4.22
C GLY A 269 -2.60 -0.37 -3.02
N ASN A 270 -1.65 0.54 -2.83
CA ASN A 270 -1.55 1.42 -1.67
C ASN A 270 -0.93 2.78 -2.07
N ASP A 271 -1.29 3.28 -3.24
CA ASP A 271 -0.89 4.61 -3.70
C ASP A 271 -1.35 5.70 -2.73
N GLY A 272 -0.68 6.85 -2.80
CA GLY A 272 -1.10 8.06 -2.07
C GLY A 272 -2.56 8.39 -2.39
N ALA A 273 -3.38 8.52 -1.35
CA ALA A 273 -4.82 8.64 -1.46
C ALA A 273 -5.37 9.75 -0.58
N PHE A 274 -6.37 10.45 -1.10
CA PHE A 274 -7.26 11.30 -0.32
C PHE A 274 -8.51 10.52 0.07
N VAL A 275 -8.91 10.64 1.34
CA VAL A 275 -10.04 9.94 1.94
C VAL A 275 -10.97 10.96 2.61
N ARG A 276 -12.25 10.93 2.25
CA ARG A 276 -13.33 11.56 3.01
C ARG A 276 -14.04 10.49 3.81
N THR A 277 -14.11 10.64 5.13
CA THR A 277 -14.88 9.73 5.99
C THR A 277 -16.32 10.20 6.15
N SER A 278 -17.21 9.29 6.56
CA SER A 278 -18.64 9.57 6.77
C SER A 278 -18.92 10.58 7.89
N SER A 279 -17.97 10.80 8.81
CA SER A 279 -18.05 11.83 9.84
C SER A 279 -17.60 13.21 9.33
N GLY A 280 -17.14 13.30 8.07
CA GLY A 280 -16.65 14.53 7.48
C GLY A 280 -15.16 14.80 7.70
N LYS A 281 -14.36 13.80 8.07
CA LYS A 281 -12.90 13.99 8.14
C LYS A 281 -12.25 13.88 6.77
N ASN A 282 -11.28 14.74 6.52
CA ASN A 282 -10.42 14.70 5.36
C ASN A 282 -9.05 14.16 5.78
N ILE A 283 -8.60 13.08 5.13
CA ILE A 283 -7.38 12.37 5.52
C ILE A 283 -6.59 12.03 4.26
N ILE A 284 -5.26 12.04 4.36
CA ILE A 284 -4.37 11.56 3.29
C ILE A 284 -3.44 10.50 3.86
N GLY A 285 -3.19 9.45 3.06
CA GLY A 285 -2.25 8.38 3.39
C GLY A 285 -2.10 7.38 2.24
N GLN A 286 -1.73 6.14 2.56
CA GLN A 286 -1.48 5.04 1.62
C GLN A 286 -2.24 3.76 2.03
N PRO A 287 -3.59 3.80 2.03
CA PRO A 287 -4.37 2.66 2.50
C PRO A 287 -4.40 1.54 1.47
N THR A 288 -4.51 0.30 1.96
CA THR A 288 -5.04 -0.82 1.18
C THR A 288 -6.53 -0.92 1.46
N VAL A 289 -7.39 -0.94 0.43
CA VAL A 289 -8.83 -1.11 0.63
C VAL A 289 -9.17 -2.60 0.57
N ILE A 290 -9.63 -3.17 1.68
CA ILE A 290 -9.98 -4.58 1.77
C ILE A 290 -11.46 -4.76 2.16
N HIS A 291 -12.07 -5.82 1.65
CA HIS A 291 -13.34 -6.32 2.18
C HIS A 291 -13.03 -7.28 3.33
N SER A 292 -13.69 -7.10 4.48
CA SER A 292 -13.66 -8.03 5.60
C SER A 292 -15.04 -8.64 5.74
N PHE A 293 -15.14 -9.92 5.39
CA PHE A 293 -16.38 -10.68 5.37
C PHE A 293 -16.57 -11.46 6.67
N ASP A 294 -17.80 -11.46 7.17
CA ASP A 294 -18.30 -12.39 8.17
C ASP A 294 -19.56 -13.06 7.62
N THR A 295 -19.53 -14.39 7.50
CA THR A 295 -20.60 -15.20 6.91
C THR A 295 -21.42 -15.95 7.96
N GLY A 296 -21.08 -15.81 9.24
CA GLY A 296 -21.55 -16.69 10.32
C GLY A 296 -20.84 -18.06 10.36
N HIS A 297 -20.31 -18.55 9.22
CA HIS A 297 -19.45 -19.73 9.20
C HIS A 297 -17.99 -19.39 9.45
N GLY A 298 -17.50 -18.28 8.90
CA GLY A 298 -16.12 -17.86 9.06
C GLY A 298 -15.88 -16.41 8.67
N LYS A 299 -14.70 -15.92 9.05
CA LYS A 299 -14.22 -14.57 8.73
C LYS A 299 -13.03 -14.63 7.79
N PHE A 300 -13.04 -13.79 6.76
CA PHE A 300 -11.94 -13.71 5.80
C PHE A 300 -11.93 -12.36 5.08
N SER A 301 -10.85 -12.11 4.34
CA SER A 301 -10.68 -10.84 3.63
C SER A 301 -10.49 -11.05 2.13
N ALA A 302 -10.98 -10.10 1.35
CA ALA A 302 -10.63 -9.97 -0.06
C ALA A 302 -9.81 -8.70 -0.27
N TRP A 303 -8.66 -8.84 -0.93
CA TRP A 303 -7.67 -7.77 -1.10
C TRP A 303 -7.80 -7.01 -2.40
N TYR A 304 -8.58 -7.54 -3.35
CA TYR A 304 -8.79 -6.93 -4.65
C TYR A 304 -10.26 -6.70 -4.90
N THR A 305 -10.59 -5.56 -5.48
CA THR A 305 -11.94 -5.28 -5.99
C THR A 305 -11.85 -4.77 -7.40
N ASN A 306 -12.56 -5.42 -8.32
CA ASN A 306 -12.61 -5.05 -9.74
C ASN A 306 -11.22 -4.88 -10.39
N ALA A 307 -10.24 -5.62 -9.91
CA ALA A 307 -8.85 -5.57 -10.35
C ALA A 307 -8.46 -6.82 -11.16
N GLY A 308 -7.26 -6.81 -11.73
CA GLY A 308 -6.72 -7.90 -12.54
C GLY A 308 -6.64 -9.24 -11.79
N LEU A 309 -6.78 -10.33 -12.54
CA LEU A 309 -6.86 -11.71 -12.04
C LEU A 309 -5.55 -12.51 -12.23
N ASN A 310 -4.40 -11.81 -12.25
CA ASN A 310 -3.08 -12.39 -12.45
C ASN A 310 -2.44 -12.97 -11.16
N ASP A 311 -3.07 -12.75 -10.00
CA ASP A 311 -2.66 -13.31 -8.71
C ASP A 311 -3.46 -14.59 -8.40
N ASN A 312 -2.80 -15.75 -8.43
CA ASN A 312 -3.46 -17.03 -8.17
C ASN A 312 -3.65 -17.35 -6.66
N THR A 313 -3.18 -16.47 -5.78
CA THR A 313 -3.33 -16.56 -4.31
C THR A 313 -4.38 -15.58 -3.76
N ALA A 314 -5.02 -14.83 -4.63
CA ALA A 314 -5.95 -13.77 -4.26
C ALA A 314 -7.35 -14.26 -3.88
N ILE A 315 -7.96 -13.57 -2.91
CA ILE A 315 -9.43 -13.46 -2.83
C ILE A 315 -9.81 -12.07 -3.38
N ALA A 316 -10.72 -12.06 -4.36
CA ALA A 316 -11.13 -10.86 -5.09
C ALA A 316 -12.65 -10.68 -5.11
N VAL A 317 -13.09 -9.43 -5.25
CA VAL A 317 -14.51 -9.05 -5.38
C VAL A 317 -14.75 -8.46 -6.77
N PHE A 318 -15.83 -8.88 -7.43
CA PHE A 318 -16.31 -8.27 -8.67
C PHE A 318 -17.74 -7.76 -8.50
N ASN A 319 -17.94 -6.46 -8.67
CA ASN A 319 -19.24 -5.81 -8.52
C ASN A 319 -19.64 -5.09 -9.84
N PRO A 320 -20.86 -4.55 -9.95
CA PRO A 320 -21.39 -4.02 -11.21
C PRO A 320 -20.55 -2.93 -11.88
N TYR A 321 -19.63 -2.25 -11.17
CA TYR A 321 -18.71 -1.31 -11.81
C TYR A 321 -17.77 -2.00 -12.81
N TYR A 322 -17.39 -3.26 -12.57
CA TYR A 322 -16.57 -4.04 -13.49
C TYR A 322 -17.26 -4.29 -14.83
N GLY A 323 -18.56 -4.55 -14.80
CA GLY A 323 -19.38 -4.87 -15.96
C GLY A 323 -20.49 -5.86 -15.62
N ASN A 324 -21.13 -6.42 -16.65
CA ASN A 324 -22.21 -7.40 -16.48
C ASN A 324 -21.71 -8.83 -16.20
N SER A 325 -20.45 -9.11 -16.52
CA SER A 325 -19.81 -10.41 -16.29
C SER A 325 -18.30 -10.27 -16.12
N VAL A 326 -17.69 -11.31 -15.55
CA VAL A 326 -16.23 -11.44 -15.41
C VAL A 326 -15.78 -12.82 -15.87
N LYS A 327 -14.66 -12.87 -16.58
CA LYS A 327 -13.98 -14.11 -16.95
C LYS A 327 -13.00 -14.50 -15.84
N LEU A 328 -13.41 -15.42 -14.99
CA LEU A 328 -12.61 -15.91 -13.86
C LEU A 328 -11.64 -17.01 -14.31
N PRO A 329 -10.37 -16.98 -13.85
CA PRO A 329 -9.42 -18.08 -14.03
C PRO A 329 -9.80 -19.27 -13.14
N GLN A 330 -8.94 -20.28 -13.08
CA GLN A 330 -9.14 -21.42 -12.17
C GLN A 330 -9.26 -20.95 -10.72
N GLY A 331 -10.29 -21.43 -10.03
CA GLY A 331 -10.62 -21.04 -8.67
C GLY A 331 -12.05 -21.44 -8.31
N THR A 332 -12.56 -20.89 -7.21
CA THR A 332 -13.94 -21.08 -6.74
C THR A 332 -14.58 -19.70 -6.56
N HIS A 333 -15.77 -19.50 -7.12
CA HIS A 333 -16.53 -18.26 -6.95
C HIS A 333 -17.80 -18.49 -6.15
N PHE A 334 -18.29 -17.40 -5.57
CA PHE A 334 -19.58 -17.30 -4.90
C PHE A 334 -20.30 -16.07 -5.43
N VAL A 335 -21.54 -16.25 -5.88
CA VAL A 335 -22.40 -15.13 -6.27
C VAL A 335 -23.20 -14.71 -5.04
N VAL A 336 -23.10 -13.44 -4.69
CA VAL A 336 -23.86 -12.81 -3.60
C VAL A 336 -24.93 -11.94 -4.22
N THR A 337 -26.19 -12.19 -3.88
CA THR A 337 -27.35 -11.42 -4.35
C THR A 337 -28.17 -10.99 -3.14
N ASN A 338 -28.51 -9.69 -3.03
CA ASN A 338 -29.22 -9.14 -1.86
C ASN A 338 -28.57 -9.50 -0.52
N GLY A 339 -27.23 -9.49 -0.46
CA GLY A 339 -26.48 -9.80 0.76
C GLY A 339 -26.45 -11.28 1.15
N LYS A 340 -26.94 -12.19 0.30
CA LYS A 340 -26.94 -13.64 0.55
C LYS A 340 -26.21 -14.38 -0.56
N VAL A 341 -25.46 -15.43 -0.21
CA VAL A 341 -24.82 -16.30 -1.20
C VAL A 341 -25.88 -17.10 -1.94
N SER A 342 -26.06 -16.83 -3.22
CA SER A 342 -27.06 -17.46 -4.07
C SER A 342 -26.56 -18.69 -4.81
N SER A 343 -25.27 -18.72 -5.18
CA SER A 343 -24.66 -19.85 -5.89
C SER A 343 -23.15 -19.88 -5.74
N THR A 344 -22.55 -21.00 -6.12
CA THR A 344 -21.09 -21.19 -6.20
C THR A 344 -20.72 -21.96 -7.46
N GLY A 345 -19.48 -21.81 -7.94
CA GLY A 345 -18.96 -22.54 -9.08
C GLY A 345 -17.45 -22.40 -9.25
N GLY A 346 -16.91 -22.96 -10.33
CA GLY A 346 -15.49 -22.87 -10.67
C GLY A 346 -15.12 -21.59 -11.45
N GLY A 347 -13.95 -21.61 -12.08
CA GLY A 347 -13.58 -20.61 -13.10
C GLY A 347 -14.52 -20.64 -14.31
N GLY A 348 -14.54 -19.57 -15.11
CA GLY A 348 -15.47 -19.43 -16.23
C GLY A 348 -15.97 -18.00 -16.43
N ASN A 349 -16.89 -17.81 -17.36
CA ASN A 349 -17.58 -16.52 -17.49
C ASN A 349 -18.77 -16.51 -16.51
N VAL A 350 -18.78 -15.56 -15.59
CA VAL A 350 -19.78 -15.48 -14.52
C VAL A 350 -20.48 -14.13 -14.58
N GLY A 351 -21.81 -14.14 -14.55
CA GLY A 351 -22.61 -12.92 -14.49
C GLY A 351 -22.49 -12.22 -13.14
N ILE A 352 -22.31 -10.90 -13.16
CA ILE A 352 -22.26 -10.07 -11.95
C ILE A 352 -23.68 -9.54 -11.68
N PRO A 353 -24.31 -9.89 -10.54
CA PRO A 353 -25.66 -9.42 -10.22
C PRO A 353 -25.69 -7.91 -9.94
N GLN A 354 -26.72 -7.21 -10.44
CA GLN A 354 -26.85 -5.75 -10.27
C GLN A 354 -27.04 -5.33 -8.79
N ASN A 355 -27.68 -6.18 -8.01
CA ASN A 355 -27.95 -6.04 -6.58
C ASN A 355 -27.00 -6.90 -5.72
N GLY A 356 -25.76 -7.06 -6.18
CA GLY A 356 -24.82 -7.97 -5.54
C GLY A 356 -23.39 -7.86 -6.09
N TYR A 357 -22.62 -8.93 -5.89
CA TYR A 357 -21.24 -9.05 -6.33
C TYR A 357 -20.80 -10.53 -6.34
N ILE A 358 -19.62 -10.79 -6.88
CA ILE A 358 -18.95 -12.08 -6.86
C ILE A 358 -17.80 -12.01 -5.88
N ILE A 359 -17.66 -13.01 -5.00
CA ILE A 359 -16.44 -13.30 -4.24
C ILE A 359 -15.72 -14.43 -4.96
N PHE A 360 -14.46 -14.22 -5.35
CA PHE A 360 -13.66 -15.20 -6.05
C PHE A 360 -12.41 -15.57 -5.25
N PHE A 361 -12.28 -16.86 -4.96
CA PHE A 361 -11.07 -17.47 -4.42
C PHE A 361 -10.27 -18.02 -5.60
N ALA A 362 -9.12 -17.43 -5.89
CA ALA A 362 -8.21 -17.97 -6.90
C ALA A 362 -7.69 -19.36 -6.50
N ALA A 363 -7.16 -20.12 -7.47
CA ALA A 363 -6.79 -21.53 -7.30
C ALA A 363 -5.99 -21.86 -6.03
N ASN A 364 -5.07 -20.97 -5.62
CA ASN A 364 -4.18 -21.14 -4.48
C ASN A 364 -4.46 -20.13 -3.35
N ALA A 365 -5.63 -19.48 -3.35
CA ALA A 365 -5.97 -18.49 -2.33
C ALA A 365 -6.09 -19.11 -0.93
N VAL A 366 -6.71 -20.29 -0.86
CA VAL A 366 -6.82 -21.12 0.34
C VAL A 366 -6.86 -22.58 -0.09
N ASN A 367 -6.61 -23.50 0.84
CA ASN A 367 -6.89 -24.91 0.59
C ASN A 367 -8.39 -25.08 0.26
N LYS A 368 -8.70 -25.68 -0.90
CA LYS A 368 -10.07 -25.86 -1.39
C LYS A 368 -10.99 -26.56 -0.39
N ALA A 369 -10.48 -27.51 0.39
CA ALA A 369 -11.25 -28.19 1.45
C ALA A 369 -11.59 -27.28 2.65
N GLY A 370 -10.94 -26.11 2.76
CA GLY A 370 -11.20 -25.09 3.78
C GLY A 370 -12.30 -24.10 3.41
N ILE A 371 -12.59 -23.92 2.12
CA ILE A 371 -13.61 -22.94 1.64
C ILE A 371 -14.98 -23.17 2.30
N PRO A 372 -15.51 -24.42 2.43
CA PRO A 372 -16.79 -24.62 3.07
C PRO A 372 -16.85 -24.22 4.56
N ARG A 373 -15.72 -24.03 5.24
CA ARG A 373 -15.68 -23.48 6.61
C ARG A 373 -15.78 -21.96 6.62
N MET A 374 -15.59 -21.30 5.49
CA MET A 374 -15.57 -19.85 5.35
C MET A 374 -16.87 -19.32 4.75
N ILE A 375 -17.42 -20.01 3.75
CA ILE A 375 -18.58 -19.55 2.99
C ILE A 375 -19.30 -20.71 2.30
N LYS A 376 -20.63 -20.66 2.30
CA LYS A 376 -21.52 -21.62 1.63
C LYS A 376 -22.70 -20.91 0.97
N VAL A 377 -23.35 -21.59 0.03
CA VAL A 377 -24.64 -21.16 -0.50
C VAL A 377 -25.66 -21.09 0.63
N GLY A 378 -26.41 -19.99 0.68
CA GLY A 378 -27.37 -19.73 1.75
C GLY A 378 -26.85 -18.78 2.83
N ASP A 379 -25.54 -18.53 2.93
CA ASP A 379 -24.98 -17.66 3.97
C ASP A 379 -25.40 -16.20 3.76
N ALA A 380 -25.75 -15.51 4.84
CA ALA A 380 -25.85 -14.06 4.85
C ALA A 380 -24.44 -13.47 5.00
N ILE A 381 -24.11 -12.45 4.21
CA ILE A 381 -22.78 -11.83 4.21
C ILE A 381 -22.84 -10.48 4.90
N GLN A 382 -22.06 -10.33 5.96
CA GLN A 382 -21.66 -9.02 6.47
C GLN A 382 -20.35 -8.62 5.80
N ASP A 383 -20.39 -7.56 4.99
CA ASP A 383 -19.22 -7.00 4.31
C ASP A 383 -18.83 -5.67 4.95
N LYS A 384 -17.65 -5.64 5.58
CA LYS A 384 -17.08 -4.41 6.15
C LYS A 384 -15.86 -3.99 5.35
N ILE A 385 -15.87 -2.76 4.88
CA ILE A 385 -14.70 -2.17 4.24
C ILE A 385 -13.70 -1.72 5.31
N VAL A 386 -12.44 -2.11 5.15
CA VAL A 386 -11.33 -1.77 6.04
C VAL A 386 -10.20 -1.13 5.24
N LEU A 387 -9.59 -0.09 5.81
CA LEU A 387 -8.32 0.44 5.33
C LEU A 387 -7.18 -0.25 6.08
N ASP A 388 -6.57 -1.25 5.43
CA ASP A 388 -5.45 -2.02 5.96
C ASP A 388 -4.12 -1.35 5.59
N LYS A 389 -3.87 -0.22 6.25
CA LYS A 389 -2.67 0.65 6.32
C LYS A 389 -3.12 2.06 6.68
N GLU A 390 -2.18 2.99 6.83
CA GLU A 390 -2.53 4.39 7.09
C GLU A 390 -3.26 5.03 5.89
N PRO A 391 -4.38 5.74 6.09
CA PRO A 391 -4.97 6.04 7.39
C PRO A 391 -5.84 4.90 7.94
N ARG A 392 -5.68 4.58 9.23
CA ARG A 392 -6.59 3.65 9.91
C ARG A 392 -7.86 4.37 10.33
N LEU A 393 -9.01 3.81 9.95
CA LEU A 393 -10.31 4.35 10.33
C LEU A 393 -10.66 3.91 11.76
N ALA A 394 -10.80 4.87 12.67
CA ALA A 394 -11.21 4.63 14.06
C ALA A 394 -12.73 4.34 14.17
N GLY A 395 -13.20 3.29 13.49
CA GLY A 395 -14.61 2.91 13.44
C GLY A 395 -15.46 3.67 12.41
N GLU A 396 -14.84 4.58 11.65
CA GLU A 396 -15.51 5.35 10.60
C GLU A 396 -15.64 4.57 9.29
N THR A 397 -16.57 5.01 8.43
CA THR A 397 -16.69 4.52 7.04
C THR A 397 -16.17 5.56 6.06
N VAL A 398 -15.89 5.15 4.83
CA VAL A 398 -15.36 6.02 3.77
C VAL A 398 -16.47 6.46 2.83
N ASP A 399 -16.69 7.76 2.69
CA ASP A 399 -17.62 8.32 1.71
C ASP A 399 -16.97 8.36 0.32
N ALA A 400 -15.73 8.84 0.23
CA ALA A 400 -15.00 8.97 -1.02
C ALA A 400 -13.51 8.69 -0.82
N LEU A 401 -12.91 8.00 -1.79
CA LEU A 401 -11.47 7.76 -1.84
C LEU A 401 -10.99 7.84 -3.28
N VAL A 402 -9.94 8.65 -3.50
CA VAL A 402 -9.25 8.79 -4.78
C VAL A 402 -7.76 8.58 -4.53
N ALA A 403 -7.11 7.75 -5.34
CA ALA A 403 -5.70 7.39 -5.17
C ALA A 403 -4.92 7.54 -6.47
N ALA A 404 -3.73 8.11 -6.40
CA ALA A 404 -2.83 8.19 -7.56
C ALA A 404 -1.39 8.22 -7.07
N GLY A 405 -1.07 9.22 -6.26
CA GLY A 405 0.26 9.43 -5.75
C GLY A 405 1.23 10.03 -6.78
N PRO A 406 2.52 10.12 -6.43
CA PRO A 406 3.09 9.81 -5.12
C PRO A 406 2.54 10.67 -3.97
N MET A 407 2.73 10.25 -2.73
CA MET A 407 2.57 11.17 -1.59
C MET A 407 3.57 12.33 -1.73
N LEU A 408 3.13 13.53 -1.34
CA LEU A 408 3.90 14.76 -1.45
C LEU A 408 4.38 15.23 -0.08
N VAL A 409 3.46 15.30 0.87
CA VAL A 409 3.70 15.83 2.21
C VAL A 409 3.18 14.84 3.24
N LYS A 410 3.97 14.59 4.28
CA LYS A 410 3.62 13.78 5.45
C LYS A 410 4.09 14.51 6.71
N ASP A 411 3.21 14.70 7.68
CA ASP A 411 3.51 15.41 8.93
C ASP A 411 4.19 16.78 8.70
N GLY A 412 3.73 17.52 7.68
CA GLY A 412 4.26 18.83 7.28
C GLY A 412 5.62 18.80 6.57
N LYS A 413 6.16 17.61 6.26
CA LYS A 413 7.48 17.43 5.63
C LYS A 413 7.34 16.96 4.19
N ASN A 414 8.23 17.45 3.33
CA ASN A 414 8.29 17.01 1.94
C ASN A 414 8.87 15.59 1.87
N ILE A 415 8.09 14.64 1.38
CA ILE A 415 8.50 13.24 1.18
C ILE A 415 8.45 12.83 -0.30
N ALA A 416 8.21 13.79 -1.20
CA ALA A 416 7.89 13.51 -2.60
C ALA A 416 9.01 12.78 -3.34
N ALA A 417 10.28 13.13 -3.11
CA ALA A 417 11.41 12.48 -3.77
C ALA A 417 11.46 10.97 -3.45
N THR A 418 11.37 10.65 -2.16
CA THR A 418 11.31 9.29 -1.61
C THR A 418 10.08 8.54 -2.09
N ALA A 419 8.89 9.13 -1.96
CA ALA A 419 7.62 8.50 -2.33
C ALA A 419 7.49 8.29 -3.85
N ALA A 420 8.13 9.13 -4.66
CA ALA A 420 8.11 9.03 -6.12
C ALA A 420 9.12 8.04 -6.70
N SER A 421 9.99 7.44 -5.88
CA SER A 421 11.09 6.57 -6.33
C SER A 421 10.63 5.42 -7.25
N ASN A 422 9.50 4.79 -6.93
CA ASN A 422 8.89 3.69 -7.69
C ASN A 422 7.98 4.12 -8.85
N TYR A 423 7.76 5.42 -9.02
CA TYR A 423 6.95 5.93 -10.12
C TYR A 423 7.82 6.11 -11.37
N GLU A 424 7.18 6.03 -12.54
CA GLU A 424 7.85 6.27 -13.82
C GLU A 424 8.61 7.61 -13.82
N GLY A 425 9.73 7.67 -14.53
CA GLY A 425 10.58 8.87 -14.60
C GLY A 425 9.83 10.14 -15.00
N LYS A 426 8.78 10.03 -15.82
CA LYS A 426 7.92 11.18 -16.19
C LYS A 426 7.12 11.73 -15.01
N ILE A 427 6.67 10.86 -14.11
CA ILE A 427 5.99 11.28 -12.88
C ILE A 427 7.01 11.83 -11.89
N ARG A 428 8.13 11.13 -11.69
CA ARG A 428 9.16 11.46 -10.70
C ARG A 428 9.92 12.75 -11.00
N ASN A 429 10.36 12.95 -12.24
CA ASN A 429 11.39 13.94 -12.56
C ASN A 429 10.89 15.13 -13.39
N GLN A 430 9.82 14.97 -14.18
CA GLN A 430 9.47 16.01 -15.16
C GLN A 430 8.75 17.20 -14.53
N ASN A 431 9.12 18.39 -15.00
CA ASN A 431 8.32 19.59 -14.81
C ASN A 431 7.13 19.58 -15.78
N ALA A 432 6.02 19.01 -15.34
CA ALA A 432 4.83 18.74 -16.16
C ALA A 432 3.57 19.33 -15.52
N GLY A 433 2.45 19.31 -16.25
CA GLY A 433 1.15 19.59 -15.64
C GLY A 433 0.90 18.64 -14.46
N ARG A 434 0.42 19.17 -13.34
CA ARG A 434 0.14 18.43 -12.10
C ARG A 434 -1.20 18.87 -11.55
N SER A 435 -1.88 17.91 -10.92
CA SER A 435 -2.96 18.13 -9.98
C SER A 435 -2.53 17.56 -8.64
N ALA A 436 -2.83 18.24 -7.53
CA ALA A 436 -2.55 17.73 -6.20
C ALA A 436 -3.66 18.13 -5.22
N ILE A 437 -3.81 17.34 -4.17
CA ILE A 437 -4.76 17.58 -3.08
C ILE A 437 -4.02 17.45 -1.75
N GLY A 438 -4.31 18.38 -0.84
CA GLY A 438 -3.72 18.45 0.48
C GLY A 438 -4.74 18.76 1.55
N VAL A 439 -4.37 18.45 2.78
CA VAL A 439 -5.17 18.70 3.99
C VAL A 439 -4.32 19.50 4.96
N LYS A 440 -4.88 20.58 5.49
CA LYS A 440 -4.29 21.39 6.56
C LYS A 440 -4.61 20.78 7.93
N ALA A 441 -3.94 21.26 8.99
CA ALA A 441 -4.17 20.78 10.35
C ALA A 441 -5.62 20.95 10.84
N ASP A 442 -6.34 21.95 10.33
CA ASP A 442 -7.76 22.23 10.62
C ASP A 442 -8.73 21.36 9.77
N GLY A 443 -8.21 20.45 8.95
CA GLY A 443 -8.99 19.62 8.02
C GLY A 443 -9.40 20.32 6.72
N THR A 444 -9.03 21.60 6.53
CA THR A 444 -9.27 22.34 5.29
C THR A 444 -8.57 21.64 4.13
N VAL A 445 -9.27 21.48 3.01
CA VAL A 445 -8.75 20.85 1.80
C VAL A 445 -8.21 21.91 0.84
N VAL A 446 -7.02 21.68 0.30
CA VAL A 446 -6.39 22.51 -0.72
C VAL A 446 -6.20 21.69 -1.97
N ILE A 447 -6.79 22.12 -3.08
CA ILE A 447 -6.66 21.47 -4.38
C ILE A 447 -5.93 22.42 -5.31
N VAL A 448 -4.90 21.94 -5.99
CA VAL A 448 -4.09 22.76 -6.89
C VAL A 448 -3.91 22.14 -8.25
N THR A 449 -3.77 22.99 -9.25
CA THR A 449 -3.22 22.62 -10.56
C THR A 449 -2.12 23.59 -10.97
N GLY A 450 -1.12 23.09 -11.68
CA GLY A 450 -0.01 23.91 -12.17
C GLY A 450 1.03 23.09 -12.92
N LYS A 451 2.19 23.70 -13.21
CA LYS A 451 3.32 23.01 -13.84
C LYS A 451 4.47 22.91 -12.86
N ALA A 452 4.80 21.69 -12.43
CA ALA A 452 5.83 21.44 -11.43
C ALA A 452 6.45 20.03 -11.54
N THR A 453 7.64 19.87 -10.95
CA THR A 453 8.10 18.57 -10.46
C THR A 453 7.32 18.21 -9.19
N VAL A 454 7.26 16.92 -8.82
CA VAL A 454 6.57 16.50 -7.59
C VAL A 454 7.22 17.08 -6.33
N VAL A 455 8.54 17.26 -6.32
CA VAL A 455 9.27 17.87 -5.21
C VAL A 455 8.89 19.35 -5.03
N ASN A 456 8.85 20.12 -6.13
CA ASN A 456 8.47 21.53 -6.06
C ASN A 456 6.98 21.69 -5.72
N MET A 457 6.13 20.78 -6.19
CA MET A 457 4.72 20.75 -5.80
C MET A 457 4.57 20.51 -4.30
N ALA A 458 5.31 19.57 -3.71
CA ALA A 458 5.28 19.33 -2.27
C ALA A 458 5.71 20.55 -1.45
N ASN A 459 6.78 21.25 -1.87
CA ASN A 459 7.19 22.51 -1.22
C ASN A 459 6.07 23.57 -1.26
N ALA A 460 5.39 23.71 -2.41
CA ALA A 460 4.28 24.64 -2.54
C ALA A 460 3.09 24.24 -1.64
N MET A 461 2.76 22.95 -1.55
CA MET A 461 1.68 22.46 -0.68
C MET A 461 1.98 22.72 0.81
N ILE A 462 3.23 22.57 1.25
CA ILE A 462 3.66 22.93 2.62
C ILE A 462 3.47 24.43 2.87
N GLN A 463 3.91 25.27 1.93
CA GLN A 463 3.77 26.73 2.06
C GLN A 463 2.30 27.20 2.01
N LEU A 464 1.40 26.42 1.39
CA LEU A 464 -0.06 26.61 1.47
C LEU A 464 -0.67 26.14 2.81
N GLY A 465 0.14 25.57 3.70
CA GLY A 465 -0.24 25.11 5.04
C GLY A 465 -0.72 23.66 5.11
N CYS A 466 -0.49 22.86 4.07
CA CYS A 466 -0.87 21.43 4.10
C CYS A 466 0.09 20.66 5.00
N VAL A 467 -0.47 19.88 5.93
CA VAL A 467 0.29 18.94 6.76
C VAL A 467 0.38 17.56 6.11
N GLU A 468 -0.56 17.27 5.23
CA GLU A 468 -0.59 16.06 4.42
C GLU A 468 -0.95 16.44 2.98
N ALA A 469 -0.32 15.82 1.99
CA ALA A 469 -0.67 16.04 0.58
C ALA A 469 -0.28 14.85 -0.29
N THR A 470 -1.04 14.64 -1.36
CA THR A 470 -0.73 13.64 -2.39
C THR A 470 -0.98 14.20 -3.79
N ASN A 471 -0.22 13.69 -4.74
CA ASN A 471 -0.38 14.00 -6.14
C ASN A 471 -1.56 13.21 -6.74
N LEU A 472 -2.26 13.83 -7.69
CA LEU A 472 -3.30 13.22 -8.52
C LEU A 472 -2.77 13.01 -9.94
N ASP A 473 -3.57 12.41 -10.84
CA ASP A 473 -3.15 12.33 -12.24
C ASP A 473 -2.84 13.74 -12.81
N GLY A 474 -1.84 13.82 -13.66
CA GLY A 474 -1.28 15.07 -14.15
C GLY A 474 -1.35 15.19 -15.67
N GLY A 475 -0.42 15.97 -16.23
CA GLY A 475 -0.32 16.20 -17.67
C GLY A 475 -1.66 16.66 -18.25
N ALA A 476 -2.07 16.05 -19.35
CA ALA A 476 -3.33 16.39 -20.00
C ALA A 476 -4.58 15.91 -19.23
N SER A 477 -4.43 15.12 -18.15
CA SER A 477 -5.55 14.80 -17.26
C SER A 477 -5.85 15.91 -16.25
N SER A 478 -4.92 16.87 -16.06
CA SER A 478 -5.07 17.92 -15.05
C SER A 478 -6.32 18.75 -15.35
N ALA A 479 -7.27 18.73 -14.41
CA ALA A 479 -8.55 19.43 -14.53
C ALA A 479 -8.96 20.02 -13.19
N LEU A 480 -9.52 21.22 -13.22
CA LEU A 480 -10.03 21.88 -12.01
C LEU A 480 -11.23 22.74 -12.36
N TYR A 481 -12.28 22.59 -11.59
CA TYR A 481 -13.50 23.37 -11.65
C TYR A 481 -13.88 23.82 -10.25
N ALA A 482 -14.28 25.07 -10.09
CA ALA A 482 -14.90 25.54 -8.86
C ALA A 482 -15.82 26.74 -9.16
N ASN A 483 -16.89 26.88 -8.36
CA ASN A 483 -17.79 28.04 -8.38
C ASN A 483 -18.28 28.41 -9.80
N GLY A 484 -18.77 27.42 -10.55
CA GLY A 484 -19.36 27.67 -11.87
C GLY A 484 -18.36 27.74 -13.03
N ARG A 485 -17.05 27.62 -12.78
CA ARG A 485 -16.01 27.87 -13.79
C ARG A 485 -15.00 26.74 -13.89
N VAL A 486 -14.64 26.37 -15.12
CA VAL A 486 -13.45 25.55 -15.39
C VAL A 486 -12.22 26.42 -15.23
N ILE A 487 -11.39 26.11 -14.23
CA ILE A 487 -10.16 26.82 -13.89
C ILE A 487 -8.97 26.20 -14.63
N THR A 488 -8.99 24.89 -14.82
CA THR A 488 -8.00 24.14 -15.60
C THR A 488 -8.73 23.17 -16.49
N SER A 489 -8.54 23.33 -17.81
CA SER A 489 -9.13 22.45 -18.80
C SER A 489 -8.21 21.25 -19.04
N PRO A 490 -8.72 20.00 -18.95
CA PRO A 490 -7.94 18.84 -19.35
C PRO A 490 -7.79 18.80 -20.87
N GLY A 491 -6.68 18.22 -21.33
CA GLY A 491 -6.42 17.91 -22.73
C GLY A 491 -6.92 16.53 -23.15
N ARG A 492 -7.65 15.80 -22.30
CA ARG A 492 -8.24 14.49 -22.61
C ARG A 492 -9.53 14.24 -21.82
N ASN A 493 -10.27 13.21 -22.22
CA ASN A 493 -11.38 12.68 -21.44
C ASN A 493 -10.87 12.04 -20.14
N LEU A 494 -11.65 12.15 -19.07
CA LEU A 494 -11.24 11.71 -17.74
C LEU A 494 -11.98 10.43 -17.35
N ASN A 495 -11.23 9.50 -16.75
CA ASN A 495 -11.78 8.27 -16.20
C ASN A 495 -12.38 8.47 -14.80
N THR A 496 -11.74 9.33 -13.99
CA THR A 496 -12.10 9.53 -12.58
C THR A 496 -12.01 11.02 -12.22
N VAL A 497 -13.06 11.53 -11.58
CA VAL A 497 -13.16 12.92 -11.10
C VAL A 497 -13.66 12.90 -9.67
N LEU A 498 -12.92 13.53 -8.75
CA LEU A 498 -13.43 13.82 -7.42
C LEU A 498 -14.32 15.07 -7.50
N THR A 499 -15.54 14.97 -6.98
CA THR A 499 -16.52 16.06 -6.93
C THR A 499 -16.90 16.37 -5.49
N ILE A 500 -17.22 17.64 -5.23
CA ILE A 500 -17.66 18.14 -3.94
C ILE A 500 -18.95 18.92 -4.16
N LYS A 501 -19.97 18.63 -3.35
CA LYS A 501 -21.28 19.29 -3.37
C LYS A 501 -21.64 19.82 -1.99
N LYS A 502 -22.55 20.79 -1.95
CA LYS A 502 -23.26 21.16 -0.73
C LYS A 502 -24.27 20.09 -0.33
#